data_AF-A0A1W5ZUZ1-F1
#
_entry.id   AF-A0A1W5ZUZ1-F1
#
_cell.length_a   1.000
_cell.length_b   1.000
_cell.length_c   1.000
_cell.angle_alpha   90.00
_cell.angle_beta   90.00
_cell.angle_gamma   90.00
#
_symmetry.space_group_name_H-M   'P 1'
#
loop_
_entity.id
_entity.type
_entity.pdbx_description
1 polymer ?
#
loop_
_entity_poly.entity_id
_entity_poly.type
_entity_poly.pdbx_seq_one_letter_code
_entity_poly.pdbx_strand_id
1 'polypeptide(L)'
;MGKVQLPILFAAIIALIFVSNQIFPVQSQKHEKSKQIHGHKELPEYTAVDKNYGMGSLPERYAEIDQIIDDYKLPASGEVPMNEENIGMDMFHSEHVRYENGYIFTKHSKRLVSKGPEASYKKAEAGQYLGVILGMVTDLDVVQGQVPTSESMMDQSEHLTTILQRMKKFAKRDEYAVIEEWIGETIQYIEEAKNVKDQNPELAYKHFLKAIRNIENFNALFKINHREYVNKNNIIQKLYESVPDNLAESAELLYSFELPEKGRLGGRSKQEALKGTKSDGAIAYDNGLVVDALSKTVLYQYEQPILPSHIKGTLNLSKFMTYVTRNVGEFQTIRGNRVDEIKEITPHDRSFMEEYVQNYNSSDNTGRGYDLLQQEVEKIASQLNEIKPYVNDYDSLMLWIHETKGYVNKASTYSLREWEKGYEAYIQATKNIVEMNDTIRMVQERNKLEALMR
;
A
#
# COMPACT_ATOMS: atom_id res chain seq x y z
N MET A 1 -34.68 18.20 -4.75
CA MET A 1 -33.26 18.02 -4.35
C MET A 1 -32.89 16.58 -4.64
N GLY A 2 -32.20 16.35 -5.76
CA GLY A 2 -31.96 15.01 -6.31
C GLY A 2 -30.81 14.31 -5.61
N LYS A 3 -31.06 13.08 -5.13
CA LYS A 3 -30.04 12.17 -4.60
C LYS A 3 -29.18 11.66 -5.76
N VAL A 4 -27.91 12.03 -5.79
CA VAL A 4 -26.94 11.48 -6.72
C VAL A 4 -26.57 10.07 -6.26
N GLN A 5 -26.68 9.10 -7.17
CA GLN A 5 -26.40 7.69 -6.91
C GLN A 5 -24.88 7.48 -6.72
N LEU A 6 -24.50 6.99 -5.52
CA LEU A 6 -23.13 6.61 -5.13
C LEU A 6 -22.34 5.77 -6.17
N PRO A 7 -22.94 4.83 -6.94
CA PRO A 7 -22.19 4.10 -7.97
C PRO A 7 -21.73 4.98 -9.15
N ILE A 8 -22.39 6.11 -9.42
CA ILE A 8 -21.98 7.07 -10.46
C ILE A 8 -20.72 7.82 -10.02
N LEU A 9 -20.55 8.06 -8.72
CA LEU A 9 -19.36 8.71 -8.18
C LEU A 9 -18.12 7.80 -8.29
N PHE A 10 -18.28 6.50 -8.03
CA PHE A 10 -17.21 5.52 -8.14
C PHE A 10 -16.77 5.27 -9.60
N ALA A 11 -17.73 5.19 -10.53
CA ALA A 11 -17.44 5.11 -11.95
C ALA A 11 -16.80 6.40 -12.51
N ALA A 12 -17.21 7.58 -12.01
CA ALA A 12 -16.63 8.87 -12.40
C ALA A 12 -15.17 9.03 -11.92
N ILE A 13 -14.83 8.52 -10.73
CA ILE A 13 -13.45 8.56 -10.21
C ILE A 13 -12.53 7.64 -11.03
N ILE A 14 -12.99 6.45 -11.42
CA ILE A 14 -12.21 5.52 -12.27
C ILE A 14 -12.07 6.10 -13.70
N ALA A 15 -13.10 6.76 -14.23
CA ALA A 15 -13.03 7.44 -15.52
C ALA A 15 -12.10 8.69 -15.51
N LEU A 16 -12.07 9.45 -14.42
CA LEU A 16 -11.18 10.62 -14.27
C LEU A 16 -9.69 10.23 -14.24
N ILE A 17 -9.36 9.07 -13.66
CA ILE A 17 -8.00 8.50 -13.67
C ILE A 17 -7.57 8.06 -15.08
N PHE A 18 -8.53 7.66 -15.93
CA PHE A 18 -8.25 7.25 -17.31
C PHE A 18 -8.19 8.42 -18.29
N VAL A 19 -8.96 9.50 -18.07
CA VAL A 19 -8.98 10.69 -18.93
C VAL A 19 -7.80 11.64 -18.66
N SER A 20 -7.25 11.68 -17.44
CA SER A 20 -6.06 12.50 -17.13
C SER A 20 -4.78 12.05 -17.84
N ASN A 21 -4.77 10.86 -18.48
CA ASN A 21 -3.66 10.34 -19.27
C ASN A 21 -3.81 10.57 -20.79
N GLN A 22 -4.81 11.34 -21.25
CA GLN A 22 -5.05 11.64 -22.67
C GLN A 22 -5.21 13.15 -22.90
N ILE A 23 -4.09 13.82 -23.19
CA ILE A 23 -3.87 14.98 -24.09
C ILE A 23 -4.95 16.09 -24.14
N PHE A 24 -4.53 17.33 -23.80
CA PHE A 24 -5.00 18.53 -24.51
C PHE A 24 -3.83 19.21 -25.23
N PRO A 25 -3.96 19.57 -26.52
CA PRO A 25 -3.00 20.43 -27.21
C PRO A 25 -3.23 21.88 -26.80
N VAL A 26 -2.18 22.56 -26.35
CA VAL A 26 -2.21 24.01 -26.11
C VAL A 26 -2.26 24.72 -27.46
N GLN A 27 -3.36 25.43 -27.73
CA GLN A 27 -3.45 26.41 -28.81
C GLN A 27 -2.60 27.64 -28.46
N SER A 28 -1.55 27.92 -29.24
CA SER A 28 -0.79 29.17 -29.12
C SER A 28 -1.57 30.33 -29.74
N GLN A 29 -1.92 31.33 -28.92
CA GLN A 29 -2.37 32.63 -29.41
C GLN A 29 -1.21 33.36 -30.10
N LYS A 30 -1.45 33.81 -31.34
CA LYS A 30 -0.61 34.75 -32.06
C LYS A 30 -0.63 36.11 -31.34
N HIS A 31 0.52 36.55 -30.84
CA HIS A 31 0.79 37.97 -30.63
C HIS A 31 1.79 38.48 -31.66
N GLU A 32 1.41 39.58 -32.30
CA GLU A 32 2.17 40.28 -33.33
C GLU A 32 3.04 41.38 -32.71
N LYS A 33 4.28 41.52 -33.25
CA LYS A 33 5.23 42.67 -33.22
C LYS A 33 6.00 42.88 -31.91
N SER A 34 7.32 43.13 -31.90
CA SER A 34 8.09 44.01 -32.80
C SER A 34 9.56 43.59 -32.91
N LYS A 35 10.21 44.04 -33.98
CA LYS A 35 11.64 43.88 -34.29
C LYS A 35 12.52 44.61 -33.27
N GLN A 36 13.49 43.90 -32.69
CA GLN A 36 14.82 44.44 -32.47
C GLN A 36 15.88 43.37 -32.74
N ILE A 37 16.84 43.74 -33.57
CA ILE A 37 17.89 42.91 -34.15
C ILE A 37 19.04 42.87 -33.15
N HIS A 38 19.32 41.71 -32.55
CA HIS A 38 20.66 41.29 -32.12
C HIS A 38 20.80 39.81 -32.48
N GLY A 39 21.82 39.46 -33.25
CA GLY A 39 21.99 38.13 -33.85
C GLY A 39 22.34 37.08 -32.82
N HIS A 40 21.34 36.45 -32.21
CA HIS A 40 21.48 35.10 -31.68
C HIS A 40 21.27 34.13 -32.84
N LYS A 41 22.26 33.27 -33.10
CA LYS A 41 22.05 32.07 -33.94
C LYS A 41 21.02 31.23 -33.20
N GLU A 42 19.78 31.24 -33.67
CA GLU A 42 18.75 30.33 -33.18
C GLU A 42 19.25 28.90 -33.39
N LEU A 43 19.37 28.16 -32.29
CA LEU A 43 19.65 26.73 -32.31
C LEU A 43 18.53 26.05 -33.10
N PRO A 44 18.82 25.00 -33.89
CA PRO A 44 17.83 24.33 -34.70
C PRO A 44 16.62 23.90 -33.86
N GLU A 45 15.44 24.24 -34.37
CA GLU A 45 14.14 23.93 -33.79
C GLU A 45 14.04 22.41 -33.58
N TYR A 46 13.89 22.01 -32.32
CA TYR A 46 13.99 20.63 -31.88
C TYR A 46 12.74 19.85 -32.31
N THR A 47 12.83 19.13 -33.42
CA THR A 47 11.81 18.15 -33.81
C THR A 47 11.97 16.88 -32.98
N ALA A 48 11.00 16.67 -32.09
CA ALA A 48 10.66 15.42 -31.43
C ALA A 48 11.84 14.62 -30.85
N VAL A 49 11.96 14.70 -29.52
CA VAL A 49 12.56 13.68 -28.65
C VAL A 49 12.33 12.30 -29.27
N ASP A 50 13.39 11.58 -29.56
CA ASP A 50 13.35 10.16 -29.90
C ASP A 50 12.58 9.43 -28.78
N LYS A 51 11.31 9.11 -29.04
CA LYS A 51 10.33 8.59 -28.05
C LYS A 51 10.68 7.19 -27.52
N ASN A 52 11.84 6.64 -27.92
CA ASN A 52 12.28 5.29 -27.60
C ASN A 52 13.36 5.20 -26.50
N TYR A 53 13.84 6.31 -25.94
CA TYR A 53 14.63 6.27 -24.69
C TYR A 53 13.70 6.46 -23.49
N GLY A 54 13.07 5.36 -23.08
CA GLY A 54 12.12 5.33 -21.97
C GLY A 54 12.74 5.82 -20.66
N MET A 55 11.99 6.63 -19.91
CA MET A 55 12.19 6.71 -18.47
C MET A 55 12.20 5.29 -17.89
N GLY A 56 13.25 4.90 -17.16
CA GLY A 56 13.11 3.77 -16.23
C GLY A 56 14.20 2.71 -16.16
N SER A 57 15.44 2.95 -16.62
CA SER A 57 16.57 2.11 -16.19
C SER A 57 17.90 2.82 -16.38
N LEU A 58 18.83 2.60 -15.45
CA LEU A 58 20.24 2.91 -15.68
C LEU A 58 20.79 2.00 -16.80
N PRO A 59 21.82 2.44 -17.56
CA PRO A 59 22.59 1.55 -18.41
C PRO A 59 23.00 0.27 -17.68
N GLU A 60 23.01 -0.88 -18.38
CA GLU A 60 23.29 -2.21 -17.79
C GLU A 60 24.56 -2.25 -16.94
N ARG A 61 25.60 -1.50 -17.33
CA ARG A 61 26.86 -1.36 -16.57
C ARG A 61 26.70 -0.76 -15.16
N TYR A 62 25.55 -0.14 -14.88
CA TYR A 62 25.20 0.44 -13.59
C TYR A 62 24.03 -0.30 -12.92
N ALA A 63 23.67 -1.50 -13.39
CA ALA A 63 22.59 -2.30 -12.78
C ALA A 63 22.86 -2.61 -11.29
N GLU A 64 24.14 -2.73 -10.89
CA GLU A 64 24.53 -2.97 -9.50
C GLU A 64 24.15 -1.82 -8.54
N ILE A 65 23.92 -0.61 -9.06
CA ILE A 65 23.53 0.54 -8.24
C ILE A 65 22.18 0.30 -7.56
N ASP A 66 21.25 -0.36 -8.24
CA ASP A 66 19.92 -0.68 -7.68
C ASP A 66 20.04 -1.59 -6.46
N GLN A 67 20.83 -2.67 -6.61
CA GLN A 67 21.13 -3.60 -5.51
C GLN A 67 21.83 -2.92 -4.32
N ILE A 68 22.79 -2.02 -4.58
CA ILE A 68 23.48 -1.25 -3.53
C ILE A 68 22.49 -0.40 -2.72
N ILE A 69 21.51 0.22 -3.40
CA ILE A 69 20.49 1.07 -2.77
C ILE A 69 19.50 0.22 -1.94
N ASP A 70 19.09 -0.92 -2.48
CA ASP A 70 18.16 -1.83 -1.82
C ASP A 70 18.78 -2.43 -0.55
N ASP A 71 20.02 -2.90 -0.63
CA ASP A 71 20.75 -3.52 0.48
C ASP A 71 21.18 -2.51 1.57
N TYR A 72 21.23 -1.23 1.23
CA TYR A 72 21.66 -0.19 2.15
C TYR A 72 20.78 -0.14 3.40
N LYS A 73 21.39 -0.02 4.58
CA LYS A 73 20.66 0.22 5.83
C LYS A 73 21.29 1.39 6.56
N LEU A 74 20.44 2.25 7.10
CA LEU A 74 20.88 3.29 8.03
C LEU A 74 21.45 2.61 9.30
N PRO A 75 22.51 3.17 9.91
CA PRO A 75 23.18 2.56 11.05
C PRO A 75 22.31 2.67 12.31
N ALA A 76 22.09 1.57 13.04
CA ALA A 76 21.30 1.62 14.27
C ALA A 76 21.97 2.40 15.43
N SER A 77 23.29 2.62 15.35
CA SER A 77 24.07 3.34 16.38
C SER A 77 24.08 4.84 16.14
N GLY A 78 24.06 5.61 17.23
CA GLY A 78 24.14 7.07 17.19
C GLY A 78 22.83 7.77 16.86
N GLU A 79 21.70 7.05 16.88
CA GLU A 79 20.35 7.63 16.77
C GLU A 79 20.00 8.45 18.01
N VAL A 80 19.40 9.62 17.80
CA VAL A 80 18.91 10.50 18.85
C VAL A 80 17.38 10.50 18.82
N PRO A 81 16.69 10.25 19.95
CA PRO A 81 15.24 10.30 20.00
C PRO A 81 14.72 11.66 19.55
N MET A 82 13.74 11.64 18.65
CA MET A 82 13.06 12.84 18.17
C MET A 82 11.95 13.24 19.16
N ASN A 83 11.99 14.48 19.65
CA ASN A 83 10.93 15.10 20.46
C ASN A 83 10.55 16.48 19.91
N GLU A 84 9.34 16.95 20.23
CA GLU A 84 8.77 18.22 19.75
C GLU A 84 9.65 19.45 20.04
N GLU A 85 10.43 19.41 21.12
CA GLU A 85 11.30 20.53 21.52
C GLU A 85 12.52 20.75 20.60
N ASN A 86 12.94 19.72 19.86
CA ASN A 86 14.21 19.75 19.11
C ASN A 86 14.05 19.78 17.59
N ILE A 87 12.82 19.92 17.09
CA ILE A 87 12.49 19.89 15.65
C ILE A 87 11.38 20.91 15.40
N GLY A 88 11.62 21.89 14.53
CA GLY A 88 10.57 22.83 14.11
C GLY A 88 9.33 22.08 13.61
N MET A 89 8.14 22.68 13.80
CA MET A 89 6.82 22.04 13.68
C MET A 89 6.50 21.32 12.34
N ASP A 90 7.34 21.41 11.32
CA ASP A 90 7.04 20.95 9.96
C ASP A 90 7.57 19.55 9.60
N MET A 91 8.30 18.85 10.48
CA MET A 91 8.80 17.49 10.18
C MET A 91 8.05 16.42 10.98
N PHE A 92 7.18 15.66 10.31
CA PHE A 92 6.49 14.48 10.86
C PHE A 92 7.50 13.54 11.56
N HIS A 93 7.41 13.46 12.89
CA HIS A 93 8.37 12.79 13.77
C HIS A 93 8.53 11.28 13.52
N SER A 94 7.55 10.62 12.89
CA SER A 94 7.54 9.17 12.71
C SER A 94 8.40 8.67 11.55
N GLU A 95 8.61 9.48 10.51
CA GLU A 95 9.25 9.02 9.25
C GLU A 95 10.76 9.31 9.15
N HIS A 96 11.35 9.93 10.17
CA HIS A 96 12.74 10.39 10.13
C HIS A 96 13.60 9.75 11.22
N VAL A 97 14.90 9.64 10.96
CA VAL A 97 15.92 9.27 11.96
C VAL A 97 16.92 10.40 12.04
N ARG A 98 17.20 10.88 13.25
CA ARG A 98 18.22 11.87 13.55
C ARG A 98 19.41 11.18 14.20
N TYR A 99 20.61 11.61 13.82
CA TYR A 99 21.86 11.13 14.40
C TYR A 99 22.55 12.20 15.26
N GLU A 100 23.39 11.75 16.20
CA GLU A 100 24.18 12.61 17.08
C GLU A 100 25.09 13.58 16.32
N ASN A 101 25.53 13.20 15.12
CA ASN A 101 26.34 14.06 14.25
C ASN A 101 25.53 15.12 13.48
N GLY A 102 24.22 15.19 13.72
CA GLY A 102 23.32 16.20 13.17
C GLY A 102 22.66 15.83 11.84
N TYR A 103 22.89 14.64 11.29
CA TYR A 103 22.26 14.22 10.04
C TYR A 103 20.85 13.69 10.28
N ILE A 104 19.91 14.06 9.42
CA ILE A 104 18.51 13.61 9.46
C ILE A 104 18.17 12.92 8.15
N PHE A 105 17.78 11.66 8.24
CA PHE A 105 17.41 10.83 7.09
C PHE A 105 15.93 10.44 7.15
N THR A 106 15.32 10.19 6.00
CA THR A 106 14.07 9.44 5.97
C THR A 106 14.33 7.98 6.35
N LYS A 107 13.44 7.36 7.13
CA LYS A 107 13.53 5.93 7.47
C LYS A 107 13.46 5.04 6.23
N HIS A 108 12.61 5.41 5.27
CA HIS A 108 12.23 4.53 4.16
C HIS A 108 13.11 4.72 2.93
N SER A 109 13.20 5.95 2.39
CA SER A 109 14.08 6.22 1.25
C SER A 109 15.55 6.35 1.65
N LYS A 110 15.86 6.31 2.94
CA LYS A 110 17.22 6.36 3.52
C LYS A 110 18.00 7.62 3.09
N ARG A 111 17.31 8.62 2.54
CA ARG A 111 17.90 9.83 1.95
C ARG A 111 18.11 10.88 3.01
N LEU A 112 19.20 11.64 2.87
CA LEU A 112 19.42 12.83 3.68
C LEU A 112 18.34 13.86 3.37
N VAL A 113 17.61 14.29 4.40
CA VAL A 113 16.58 15.34 4.31
C VAL A 113 17.14 16.68 4.74
N SER A 114 17.89 16.67 5.84
CA SER A 114 18.42 17.88 6.41
C SER A 114 19.66 17.59 7.25
N LYS A 115 20.41 18.65 7.47
CA LYS A 115 21.51 18.72 8.42
C LYS A 115 21.03 19.68 9.52
N GLY A 116 21.06 19.24 10.78
CA GLY A 116 20.61 20.00 11.96
C GLY A 116 21.40 21.31 12.18
N PRO A 117 21.11 22.14 13.18
CA PRO A 117 21.74 23.46 13.31
C PRO A 117 23.29 23.44 13.35
N GLU A 118 23.91 24.43 12.70
CA GLU A 118 25.36 24.52 12.38
C GLU A 118 26.33 24.26 13.53
N ALA A 119 25.96 24.62 14.75
CA ALA A 119 26.79 24.48 15.95
C ALA A 119 27.07 23.02 16.38
N SER A 120 26.43 22.03 15.77
CA SER A 120 26.48 20.62 16.18
C SER A 120 27.11 19.67 15.16
N TYR A 121 27.59 20.18 14.02
CA TYR A 121 28.01 19.32 12.91
C TYR A 121 29.30 18.54 13.15
N LYS A 122 29.19 17.22 13.05
CA LYS A 122 30.32 16.31 12.84
C LYS A 122 30.27 15.73 11.42
N LYS A 123 31.36 15.10 10.99
CA LYS A 123 31.40 14.40 9.69
C LYS A 123 30.38 13.25 9.69
N ALA A 124 29.79 12.97 8.52
CA ALA A 124 29.00 11.76 8.32
C ALA A 124 29.87 10.52 8.57
N GLU A 125 29.25 9.47 9.09
CA GLU A 125 29.89 8.19 9.39
C GLU A 125 29.81 7.23 8.20
N ALA A 126 30.59 6.15 8.23
CA ALA A 126 30.66 5.14 7.17
C ALA A 126 29.27 4.66 6.71
N GLY A 127 28.42 4.26 7.65
CA GLY A 127 27.08 3.77 7.35
C GLY A 127 26.09 4.84 6.86
N GLN A 128 26.47 6.11 6.78
CA GLN A 128 25.56 7.20 6.38
C GLN A 128 25.85 7.73 4.97
N TYR A 129 26.98 7.38 4.37
CA TYR A 129 27.46 8.04 3.16
C TYR A 129 26.56 7.84 1.95
N LEU A 130 26.02 6.63 1.76
CA LEU A 130 25.06 6.40 0.69
C LEU A 130 23.82 7.27 0.90
N GLY A 131 23.27 7.36 2.11
CA GLY A 131 22.12 8.23 2.40
C GLY A 131 22.40 9.71 2.11
N VAL A 132 23.64 10.16 2.33
CA VAL A 132 24.09 11.52 1.94
C VAL A 132 24.13 11.68 0.43
N ILE A 133 24.66 10.70 -0.30
CA ILE A 133 24.64 10.67 -1.77
C ILE A 133 23.19 10.74 -2.28
N LEU A 134 22.28 9.95 -1.69
CA LEU A 134 20.87 9.90 -2.08
C LEU A 134 20.16 11.25 -1.88
N GLY A 135 20.45 11.97 -0.79
CA GLY A 135 19.89 13.32 -0.59
C GLY A 135 20.47 14.35 -1.56
N MET A 136 21.77 14.30 -1.85
CA MET A 136 22.39 15.21 -2.83
C MET A 136 21.84 15.03 -4.24
N VAL A 137 21.47 13.79 -4.59
CA VAL A 137 20.87 13.45 -5.89
C VAL A 137 19.49 14.08 -6.04
N THR A 138 18.71 14.18 -4.96
CA THR A 138 17.43 14.89 -5.01
C THR A 138 17.60 16.41 -5.17
N ASP A 139 18.74 16.97 -4.75
CA ASP A 139 19.10 18.36 -5.02
C ASP A 139 19.54 18.57 -6.48
N LEU A 140 19.88 17.49 -7.20
CA LEU A 140 20.18 17.51 -8.64
C LEU A 140 18.92 17.49 -9.51
N ASP A 141 17.69 17.57 -8.96
CA ASP A 141 16.47 17.58 -9.78
C ASP A 141 16.46 18.87 -10.63
N VAL A 142 17.06 18.76 -11.81
CA VAL A 142 17.32 19.86 -12.72
C VAL A 142 15.97 20.43 -13.15
N VAL A 143 15.81 21.74 -12.94
CA VAL A 143 14.65 22.59 -13.27
C VAL A 143 13.73 21.92 -14.30
N GLN A 144 12.73 21.21 -13.80
CA GLN A 144 11.80 20.46 -14.65
C GLN A 144 11.09 21.43 -15.59
N GLY A 145 11.21 21.19 -16.89
CA GLY A 145 10.32 21.78 -17.90
C GLY A 145 10.86 22.95 -18.73
N GLN A 146 12.13 23.35 -18.57
CA GLN A 146 12.74 24.34 -19.47
C GLN A 146 13.97 23.77 -20.17
N VAL A 147 13.97 23.82 -21.50
CA VAL A 147 15.15 23.54 -22.32
C VAL A 147 16.22 24.57 -21.96
N PRO A 148 17.40 24.19 -21.44
CA PRO A 148 18.41 25.15 -21.07
C PRO A 148 18.88 25.92 -22.31
N THR A 149 18.97 27.24 -22.21
CA THR A 149 19.69 28.06 -23.19
C THR A 149 21.19 27.79 -23.04
N SER A 150 22.00 28.18 -24.04
CA SER A 150 23.46 28.05 -23.95
C SER A 150 24.05 28.79 -22.73
N GLU A 151 23.41 29.87 -22.30
CA GLU A 151 23.81 30.66 -21.13
C GLU A 151 23.38 29.96 -19.82
N SER A 152 22.14 29.48 -19.72
CA SER A 152 21.69 28.75 -18.52
C SER A 152 22.37 27.40 -18.34
N MET A 153 22.86 26.79 -19.43
CA MET A 153 23.68 25.58 -19.39
C MET A 153 24.97 25.78 -18.57
N MET A 154 25.61 26.95 -18.65
CA MET A 154 26.87 27.19 -17.94
C MET A 154 26.65 27.33 -16.44
N ASP A 155 25.66 28.12 -16.04
CA ASP A 155 25.28 28.28 -14.62
C ASP A 155 24.88 26.92 -14.01
N GLN A 156 24.09 26.14 -14.75
CA GLN A 156 23.74 24.77 -14.33
C GLN A 156 24.97 23.87 -14.29
N SER A 157 25.90 23.97 -15.24
CA SER A 157 27.09 23.12 -15.29
C SER A 157 27.97 23.26 -14.05
N GLU A 158 28.16 24.49 -13.55
CA GLU A 158 28.97 24.74 -12.34
C GLU A 158 28.27 24.20 -11.08
N HIS A 159 26.96 24.42 -10.98
CA HIS A 159 26.15 23.91 -9.90
C HIS A 159 26.17 22.37 -9.85
N LEU A 160 25.88 21.71 -10.98
CA LEU A 160 25.88 20.25 -11.11
C LEU A 160 27.27 19.67 -10.82
N THR A 161 28.33 20.27 -11.38
CA THR A 161 29.71 19.84 -11.12
C THR A 161 30.02 19.91 -9.62
N THR A 162 29.60 20.99 -8.95
CA THR A 162 29.85 21.18 -7.51
C THR A 162 29.17 20.09 -6.67
N ILE A 163 27.91 19.77 -6.97
CA ILE A 163 27.18 18.72 -6.25
C ILE A 163 27.79 17.34 -6.55
N LEU A 164 28.04 17.01 -7.81
CA LEU A 164 28.65 15.73 -8.21
C LEU A 164 30.04 15.54 -7.59
N GLN A 165 30.87 16.59 -7.52
CA GLN A 165 32.16 16.53 -6.85
C GLN A 165 32.02 16.30 -5.34
N ARG A 166 30.97 16.84 -4.70
CA ARG A 166 30.68 16.55 -3.29
C ARG A 166 30.26 15.09 -3.11
N MET A 167 29.36 14.59 -3.97
CA MET A 167 28.97 13.18 -3.99
C MET A 167 30.17 12.25 -4.17
N LYS A 168 31.09 12.60 -5.09
CA LYS A 168 32.31 11.83 -5.33
C LYS A 168 33.15 11.64 -4.06
N LYS A 169 33.18 12.63 -3.16
CA LYS A 169 33.91 12.49 -1.88
C LYS A 169 33.31 11.42 -0.97
N PHE A 170 32.00 11.18 -1.06
CA PHE A 170 31.30 10.14 -0.31
C PHE A 170 31.40 8.78 -1.02
N ALA A 171 31.41 8.76 -2.35
CA ALA A 171 31.50 7.55 -3.16
C ALA A 171 32.91 6.95 -3.28
N LYS A 172 33.98 7.66 -2.88
CA LYS A 172 35.39 7.21 -2.89
C LYS A 172 35.67 6.06 -1.91
N ARG A 173 35.07 4.89 -2.19
CA ARG A 173 35.06 3.69 -1.35
C ARG A 173 34.81 2.48 -2.24
N ASP A 174 35.42 1.35 -1.90
CA ASP A 174 35.27 0.11 -2.67
C ASP A 174 33.80 -0.33 -2.78
N GLU A 175 33.02 -0.15 -1.71
CA GLU A 175 31.59 -0.47 -1.64
C GLU A 175 30.68 0.37 -2.55
N TYR A 176 31.18 1.49 -3.09
CA TYR A 176 30.43 2.41 -3.96
C TYR A 176 31.15 2.67 -5.29
N ALA A 177 32.06 1.79 -5.71
CA ALA A 177 32.88 1.98 -6.92
C ALA A 177 32.03 2.26 -8.17
N VAL A 178 30.91 1.55 -8.37
CA VAL A 178 30.00 1.73 -9.51
C VAL A 178 29.30 3.10 -9.46
N ILE A 179 28.97 3.60 -8.26
CA ILE A 179 28.42 4.95 -8.07
C ILE A 179 29.50 6.00 -8.34
N GLU A 180 30.74 5.79 -7.90
CA GLU A 180 31.86 6.70 -8.20
C GLU A 180 32.13 6.78 -9.71
N GLU A 181 32.07 5.64 -10.41
CA GLU A 181 32.21 5.59 -11.87
C GLU A 181 31.10 6.38 -12.56
N TRP A 182 29.84 6.17 -12.17
CA TRP A 182 28.70 6.92 -12.69
C TRP A 182 28.83 8.44 -12.45
N ILE A 183 29.29 8.86 -11.26
CA ILE A 183 29.58 10.27 -10.97
C ILE A 183 30.69 10.79 -11.88
N GLY A 184 31.75 10.00 -12.06
CA GLY A 184 32.90 10.34 -12.90
C GLY A 184 32.51 10.58 -14.36
N GLU A 185 31.72 9.67 -14.94
CA GLU A 185 31.22 9.79 -16.31
C GLU A 185 30.33 11.04 -16.46
N THR A 186 29.44 11.27 -15.48
CA THR A 186 28.53 12.42 -15.52
C THR A 186 29.30 13.74 -15.46
N ILE A 187 30.34 13.84 -14.63
CA ILE A 187 31.24 15.01 -14.61
C ILE A 187 31.99 15.14 -15.94
N GLN A 188 32.46 14.04 -16.52
CA GLN A 188 33.16 14.07 -17.80
C GLN A 188 32.29 14.67 -18.91
N TYR A 189 31.01 14.27 -19.00
CA TYR A 189 30.08 14.87 -19.96
C TYR A 189 29.90 16.38 -19.76
N ILE A 190 29.87 16.85 -18.52
CA ILE A 190 29.78 18.29 -18.23
C ILE A 190 31.06 19.03 -18.68
N GLU A 191 32.24 18.46 -18.42
CA GLU A 191 33.52 19.05 -18.82
C GLU A 191 33.71 19.04 -20.35
N GLU A 192 33.32 17.96 -21.03
CA GLU A 192 33.29 17.89 -22.49
C GLU A 192 32.37 18.99 -23.07
N ALA A 193 31.21 19.23 -22.46
CA ALA A 193 30.32 20.31 -22.86
C ALA A 193 30.99 21.68 -22.72
N LYS A 194 31.64 21.96 -21.58
CA LYS A 194 32.36 23.22 -21.33
C LYS A 194 33.48 23.46 -22.33
N ASN A 195 34.25 22.42 -22.66
CA ASN A 195 35.43 22.53 -23.54
C ASN A 195 35.07 22.88 -24.99
N VAL A 196 33.91 22.42 -25.48
CA VAL A 196 33.51 22.62 -26.87
C VAL A 196 32.48 23.72 -27.06
N LYS A 197 32.00 24.39 -25.99
CA LYS A 197 30.89 25.35 -26.05
C LYS A 197 31.09 26.48 -27.06
N ASP A 198 32.30 27.06 -27.11
CA ASP A 198 32.60 28.24 -27.93
C ASP A 198 32.90 27.85 -29.39
N GLN A 199 33.35 26.61 -29.59
CA GLN A 199 33.76 26.06 -30.89
C GLN A 199 32.60 25.37 -31.62
N ASN A 200 31.79 24.62 -30.86
CA ASN A 200 30.69 23.80 -31.35
C ASN A 200 29.56 23.74 -30.30
N PRO A 201 28.69 24.77 -30.25
CA PRO A 201 27.58 24.84 -29.30
C PRO A 201 26.61 23.64 -29.37
N GLU A 202 26.41 23.08 -30.56
CA GLU A 202 25.54 21.91 -30.74
C GLU A 202 26.13 20.66 -30.08
N LEU A 203 27.44 20.44 -30.24
CA LEU A 203 28.13 19.34 -29.57
C LEU A 203 28.16 19.54 -28.06
N ALA A 204 28.39 20.77 -27.59
CA ALA A 204 28.36 21.08 -26.16
C ALA A 204 27.00 20.74 -25.54
N TYR A 205 25.92 21.16 -26.22
CA TYR A 205 24.56 20.84 -25.81
C TYR A 205 24.30 19.32 -25.78
N LYS A 206 24.81 18.55 -26.74
CA LYS A 206 24.71 17.08 -26.74
C LYS A 206 25.41 16.44 -25.54
N HIS A 207 26.62 16.89 -25.19
CA HIS A 207 27.32 16.38 -24.00
C HIS A 207 26.58 16.75 -22.71
N PHE A 208 26.09 18.00 -22.62
CA PHE A 208 25.31 18.43 -21.46
C PHE A 208 24.04 17.59 -21.28
N LEU A 209 23.29 17.32 -22.35
CA LEU A 209 22.11 16.45 -22.29
C LEU A 209 22.43 15.02 -21.85
N LYS A 210 23.60 14.48 -22.19
CA LYS A 210 24.02 13.17 -21.66
C LYS A 210 24.20 13.22 -20.14
N ALA A 211 24.81 14.28 -19.61
CA ALA A 211 24.94 14.46 -18.17
C ALA A 211 23.56 14.56 -17.49
N ILE A 212 22.65 15.37 -18.05
CA ILE A 212 21.28 15.51 -17.53
C ILE A 212 20.57 14.15 -17.52
N ARG A 213 20.64 13.39 -18.62
CA ARG A 213 20.01 12.06 -18.69
C ARG A 213 20.60 11.07 -17.69
N ASN A 214 21.92 11.10 -17.46
CA ASN A 214 22.54 10.27 -16.43
C ASN A 214 21.96 10.59 -15.04
N ILE A 215 21.81 11.88 -14.73
CA ILE A 215 21.19 12.37 -13.48
C ILE A 215 19.73 11.94 -13.39
N GLU A 216 18.94 12.13 -14.45
CA GLU A 216 17.52 11.75 -14.50
C GLU A 216 17.33 10.24 -14.32
N ASN A 217 18.14 9.41 -14.97
CA ASN A 217 18.07 7.96 -14.84
C ASN A 217 18.40 7.49 -13.42
N PHE A 218 19.41 8.10 -12.80
CA PHE A 218 19.73 7.84 -11.40
C PHE A 218 18.58 8.31 -10.49
N ASN A 219 18.03 9.52 -10.71
CA ASN A 219 16.87 10.05 -9.99
C ASN A 219 15.60 9.17 -10.13
N ALA A 220 15.40 8.55 -11.30
CA ALA A 220 14.24 7.70 -11.56
C ALA A 220 14.20 6.46 -10.67
N LEU A 221 15.35 5.86 -10.33
CA LEU A 221 15.44 4.73 -9.39
C LEU A 221 14.82 5.10 -8.03
N PHE A 222 15.10 6.31 -7.53
CA PHE A 222 14.54 6.77 -6.25
C PHE A 222 13.06 7.12 -6.33
N LYS A 223 12.63 7.73 -7.44
CA LYS A 223 11.23 8.14 -7.62
C LYS A 223 10.30 6.93 -7.72
N ILE A 224 10.75 5.81 -8.29
CA ILE A 224 9.99 4.56 -8.34
C ILE A 224 9.82 3.98 -6.92
N ASN A 225 10.91 3.79 -6.19
CA ASN A 225 10.86 3.20 -4.84
C ASN A 225 10.08 4.08 -3.84
N HIS A 226 10.22 5.41 -3.91
CA HIS A 226 9.45 6.32 -3.06
C HIS A 226 7.97 6.39 -3.45
N ARG A 227 7.63 6.39 -4.75
CA ARG A 227 6.23 6.43 -5.20
C ARG A 227 5.50 5.15 -4.82
N GLU A 228 6.14 3.99 -4.95
CA GLU A 228 5.55 2.73 -4.49
C GLU A 228 5.30 2.71 -2.99
N TYR A 229 6.26 3.18 -2.19
CA TYR A 229 6.09 3.31 -0.74
C TYR A 229 4.93 4.25 -0.36
N VAL A 230 4.89 5.46 -0.93
CA VAL A 230 3.82 6.44 -0.69
C VAL A 230 2.45 5.89 -1.13
N ASN A 231 2.40 5.18 -2.26
CA ASN A 231 1.16 4.56 -2.73
C ASN A 231 0.68 3.45 -1.78
N LYS A 232 1.59 2.57 -1.32
CA LYS A 232 1.27 1.53 -0.33
C LYS A 232 0.78 2.13 0.99
N ASN A 233 1.42 3.19 1.49
CA ASN A 233 0.96 3.90 2.69
C ASN A 233 -0.41 4.55 2.53
N ASN A 234 -0.66 5.21 1.39
CA ASN A 234 -1.97 5.80 1.11
C ASN A 234 -3.06 4.72 1.04
N ILE A 235 -2.74 3.53 0.53
CA ILE A 235 -3.66 2.38 0.55
C ILE A 235 -3.89 1.92 1.99
N ILE A 236 -2.84 1.75 2.81
CA ILE A 236 -2.97 1.36 4.22
C ILE A 236 -3.82 2.36 5.01
N GLN A 237 -3.60 3.66 4.82
CA GLN A 237 -4.40 4.69 5.49
C GLN A 237 -5.87 4.65 5.06
N LYS A 238 -6.15 4.49 3.76
CA LYS A 238 -7.52 4.34 3.26
C LYS A 238 -8.20 3.09 3.82
N LEU A 239 -7.45 2.00 4.00
CA LEU A 239 -7.98 0.80 4.66
C LEU A 239 -8.34 1.12 6.12
N TYR A 240 -7.54 1.88 6.85
CA TYR A 240 -7.91 2.30 8.22
C TYR A 240 -9.19 3.14 8.25
N GLU A 241 -9.32 4.10 7.34
CA GLU A 241 -10.47 5.00 7.26
C GLU A 241 -11.76 4.30 6.83
N SER A 242 -11.68 3.10 6.24
CA SER A 242 -12.86 2.33 5.81
C SER A 242 -13.34 1.29 6.82
N VAL A 243 -12.67 1.13 7.98
CA VAL A 243 -13.15 0.25 9.05
C VAL A 243 -14.35 0.89 9.75
N PRO A 244 -15.50 0.20 9.89
CA PRO A 244 -16.63 0.72 10.66
C PRO A 244 -16.25 1.01 12.12
N ASP A 245 -16.74 2.12 12.68
CA ASP A 245 -16.42 2.54 14.06
C ASP A 245 -16.71 1.45 15.10
N ASN A 246 -17.80 0.69 14.93
CA ASN A 246 -18.17 -0.42 15.82
C ASN A 246 -17.21 -1.63 15.72
N LEU A 247 -16.35 -1.67 14.70
CA LEU A 247 -15.38 -2.73 14.48
C LEU A 247 -13.92 -2.27 14.67
N ALA A 248 -13.67 -1.01 14.99
CA ALA A 248 -12.30 -0.46 15.11
C ALA A 248 -11.43 -1.23 16.12
N GLU A 249 -11.96 -1.52 17.31
CA GLU A 249 -11.25 -2.31 18.33
C GLU A 249 -10.99 -3.77 17.89
N SER A 250 -11.94 -4.35 17.14
CA SER A 250 -11.78 -5.69 16.57
C SER A 250 -10.70 -5.70 15.49
N ALA A 251 -10.68 -4.68 14.61
CA ALA A 251 -9.68 -4.54 13.57
C ALA A 251 -8.27 -4.38 14.16
N GLU A 252 -8.11 -3.56 15.21
CA GLU A 252 -6.82 -3.37 15.87
C GLU A 252 -6.35 -4.65 16.57
N LEU A 253 -7.23 -5.39 17.24
CA LEU A 253 -6.90 -6.69 17.81
C LEU A 253 -6.43 -7.69 16.73
N LEU A 254 -7.18 -7.82 15.64
CA LEU A 254 -6.89 -8.75 14.55
C LEU A 254 -5.63 -8.35 13.77
N TYR A 255 -5.30 -7.07 13.74
CA TYR A 255 -4.06 -6.57 13.18
C TYR A 255 -2.87 -6.85 14.10
N SER A 256 -2.96 -6.48 15.38
CA SER A 256 -1.83 -6.45 16.32
C SER A 256 -1.43 -7.81 16.89
N PHE A 257 -2.31 -8.83 16.85
CA PHE A 257 -1.97 -10.11 17.50
C PHE A 257 -0.77 -10.80 16.87
N GLU A 258 0.07 -11.40 17.69
CA GLU A 258 1.18 -12.22 17.22
C GLU A 258 0.82 -13.71 17.24
N LEU A 259 1.30 -14.44 16.24
CA LEU A 259 1.20 -15.89 16.23
C LEU A 259 2.09 -16.47 17.35
N PRO A 260 1.63 -17.44 18.14
CA PRO A 260 2.38 -17.90 19.30
C PRO A 260 3.65 -18.65 18.87
N GLU A 261 4.75 -18.48 19.60
CA GLU A 261 5.97 -19.29 19.39
C GLU A 261 5.81 -20.72 19.94
N LYS A 262 5.04 -20.86 21.02
CA LYS A 262 4.79 -22.15 21.65
C LYS A 262 3.98 -23.06 20.73
N GLY A 263 4.45 -24.30 20.58
CA GLY A 263 3.81 -25.32 19.75
C GLY A 263 4.22 -25.28 18.28
N ARG A 264 5.05 -24.31 17.84
CA ARG A 264 5.58 -24.30 16.47
C ARG A 264 6.48 -25.51 16.22
N LEU A 265 6.27 -26.18 15.10
CA LEU A 265 7.11 -27.29 14.67
C LEU A 265 8.44 -26.80 14.08
N GLY A 266 9.52 -27.53 14.38
CA GLY A 266 10.84 -27.35 13.81
C GLY A 266 11.30 -28.55 12.98
N GLY A 267 12.40 -28.36 12.22
CA GLY A 267 13.11 -29.43 11.53
C GLY A 267 12.23 -30.29 10.62
N ARG A 268 12.36 -31.62 10.75
CA ARG A 268 11.68 -32.60 9.90
C ARG A 268 10.15 -32.58 10.04
N SER A 269 9.64 -32.45 11.26
CA SER A 269 8.19 -32.39 11.50
C SER A 269 7.54 -31.19 10.82
N LYS A 270 8.25 -30.04 10.77
CA LYS A 270 7.81 -28.88 9.98
C LYS A 270 7.75 -29.21 8.48
N GLN A 271 8.79 -29.84 7.92
CA GLN A 271 8.83 -30.18 6.50
C GLN A 271 7.73 -31.16 6.10
N GLU A 272 7.43 -32.13 6.97
CA GLU A 272 6.35 -33.10 6.75
C GLU A 272 4.97 -32.41 6.82
N ALA A 273 4.74 -31.56 7.82
CA ALA A 273 3.49 -30.81 7.97
C ALA A 273 3.25 -29.80 6.83
N LEU A 274 4.33 -29.18 6.30
CA LEU A 274 4.28 -28.20 5.21
C LEU A 274 4.31 -28.84 3.81
N LYS A 275 4.33 -30.18 3.72
CA LYS A 275 4.37 -30.88 2.44
C LYS A 275 3.11 -30.58 1.63
N GLY A 276 3.26 -29.80 0.55
CA GLY A 276 2.16 -29.43 -0.34
C GLY A 276 1.65 -27.98 -0.18
N THR A 277 2.17 -27.22 0.78
CA THR A 277 1.93 -25.76 0.81
C THR A 277 2.88 -25.03 -0.13
N LYS A 278 2.38 -23.96 -0.78
CA LYS A 278 3.17 -23.02 -1.58
C LYS A 278 3.44 -21.70 -0.85
N SER A 279 3.01 -21.57 0.41
CA SER A 279 3.27 -20.35 1.19
C SER A 279 4.65 -20.44 1.82
N ASP A 280 5.56 -19.57 1.35
CA ASP A 280 6.92 -19.43 1.86
C ASP A 280 6.97 -18.96 3.33
N GLY A 281 5.86 -18.42 3.84
CA GLY A 281 5.66 -17.96 5.21
C GLY A 281 4.84 -18.89 6.10
N ALA A 282 4.59 -20.14 5.70
CA ALA A 282 3.73 -21.03 6.48
C ALA A 282 4.38 -21.51 7.80
N ILE A 283 3.60 -21.47 8.88
CA ILE A 283 3.97 -21.95 10.21
C ILE A 283 3.09 -23.14 10.56
N ALA A 284 3.70 -24.28 10.86
CA ALA A 284 3.02 -25.48 11.32
C ALA A 284 3.10 -25.58 12.84
N TYR A 285 2.00 -26.01 13.47
CA TYR A 285 1.87 -26.20 14.90
C TYR A 285 1.65 -27.67 15.27
N ASP A 286 2.06 -28.05 16.47
CA ASP A 286 1.93 -29.39 17.07
C ASP A 286 0.48 -29.84 17.29
N ASN A 287 -0.47 -28.90 17.23
CA ASN A 287 -1.90 -29.16 17.25
C ASN A 287 -2.51 -29.40 15.86
N GLY A 288 -1.67 -29.60 14.83
CA GLY A 288 -2.10 -29.95 13.48
C GLY A 288 -2.45 -28.76 12.57
N LEU A 289 -2.35 -27.52 13.06
CA LEU A 289 -2.67 -26.32 12.26
C LEU A 289 -1.49 -25.84 11.43
N VAL A 290 -1.77 -25.43 10.20
CA VAL A 290 -0.84 -24.68 9.35
C VAL A 290 -1.42 -23.31 9.08
N VAL A 291 -0.68 -22.28 9.46
CA VAL A 291 -1.09 -20.87 9.40
C VAL A 291 -0.14 -20.11 8.49
N ASP A 292 -0.68 -19.23 7.66
CA ASP A 292 0.11 -18.30 6.88
C ASP A 292 0.57 -17.14 7.75
N ALA A 293 1.88 -16.91 7.88
CA ALA A 293 2.40 -15.90 8.81
C ALA A 293 1.97 -14.46 8.48
N LEU A 294 1.75 -14.15 7.20
CA LEU A 294 1.42 -12.80 6.75
C LEU A 294 -0.06 -12.48 6.98
N SER A 295 -0.95 -13.29 6.40
CA SER A 295 -2.40 -13.11 6.57
C SER A 295 -2.91 -13.55 7.95
N LYS A 296 -2.10 -14.30 8.71
CA LYS A 296 -2.45 -14.92 9.99
C LYS A 296 -3.68 -15.83 9.92
N THR A 297 -3.97 -16.37 8.73
CA THR A 297 -5.10 -17.29 8.50
C THR A 297 -4.66 -18.74 8.47
N VAL A 298 -5.57 -19.64 8.84
CA VAL A 298 -5.37 -21.09 8.75
C VAL A 298 -5.45 -21.50 7.28
N LEU A 299 -4.36 -22.05 6.76
CA LEU A 299 -4.31 -22.59 5.41
C LEU A 299 -5.07 -23.92 5.36
N TYR A 300 -4.65 -24.86 6.21
CA TYR A 300 -5.23 -26.18 6.36
C TYR A 300 -4.88 -26.77 7.73
N GLN A 301 -5.43 -27.96 7.98
CA GLN A 301 -5.18 -28.75 9.17
C GLN A 301 -4.77 -30.17 8.73
N TYR A 302 -3.55 -30.59 9.04
CA TYR A 302 -2.99 -31.87 8.57
C TYR A 302 -3.25 -33.03 9.54
N GLU A 303 -3.64 -32.73 10.77
CA GLU A 303 -4.11 -33.69 11.76
C GLU A 303 -5.46 -33.22 12.33
N GLN A 304 -6.46 -34.10 12.38
CA GLN A 304 -7.72 -33.76 13.03
C GLN A 304 -7.46 -33.58 14.54
N PRO A 305 -7.80 -32.42 15.13
CA PRO A 305 -7.68 -32.28 16.55
C PRO A 305 -8.78 -33.13 17.15
N ILE A 306 -8.45 -33.93 18.17
CA ILE A 306 -9.47 -34.73 18.85
C ILE A 306 -10.55 -33.81 19.47
N LEU A 307 -10.25 -32.53 19.76
CA LEU A 307 -11.19 -31.50 20.26
C LEU A 307 -10.69 -30.04 20.02
N PRO A 308 -11.57 -29.02 19.95
CA PRO A 308 -11.22 -27.58 19.94
C PRO A 308 -10.36 -27.11 21.12
N SER A 309 -10.36 -27.85 22.24
CA SER A 309 -9.63 -27.55 23.48
C SER A 309 -8.10 -27.54 23.36
N HIS A 310 -7.55 -27.91 22.20
CA HIS A 310 -6.12 -27.92 21.93
C HIS A 310 -5.61 -26.66 21.20
N ILE A 311 -6.51 -25.76 20.77
CA ILE A 311 -6.13 -24.48 20.20
C ILE A 311 -6.12 -23.45 21.34
N LYS A 312 -4.95 -22.86 21.62
CA LYS A 312 -4.74 -21.95 22.76
C LYS A 312 -4.21 -20.60 22.28
N GLY A 313 -4.63 -19.55 22.98
CA GLY A 313 -4.16 -18.18 22.75
C GLY A 313 -4.55 -17.66 21.37
N THR A 314 -3.67 -16.86 20.78
CA THR A 314 -3.91 -16.12 19.54
C THR A 314 -4.13 -16.98 18.30
N LEU A 315 -3.86 -18.29 18.33
CA LEU A 315 -4.28 -19.21 17.24
C LEU A 315 -5.80 -19.30 17.09
N ASN A 316 -6.55 -19.01 18.15
CA ASN A 316 -8.00 -18.93 18.06
C ASN A 316 -8.43 -17.76 17.15
N LEU A 317 -7.70 -16.64 17.16
CA LEU A 317 -7.96 -15.51 16.25
C LEU A 317 -7.71 -15.90 14.79
N SER A 318 -6.66 -16.68 14.50
CA SER A 318 -6.43 -17.22 13.15
C SER A 318 -7.59 -18.11 12.68
N LYS A 319 -8.14 -18.95 13.57
CA LYS A 319 -9.32 -19.77 13.27
C LYS A 319 -10.57 -18.92 13.07
N PHE A 320 -10.80 -17.93 13.93
CA PHE A 320 -11.89 -16.97 13.79
C PHE A 320 -11.84 -16.28 12.42
N MET A 321 -10.70 -15.67 12.05
CA MET A 321 -10.53 -14.98 10.78
C MET A 321 -10.81 -15.91 9.59
N THR A 322 -10.31 -17.14 9.66
CA THR A 322 -10.51 -18.15 8.61
C THR A 322 -11.98 -18.56 8.51
N TYR A 323 -12.64 -18.75 9.65
CA TYR A 323 -14.03 -19.16 9.70
C TYR A 323 -14.95 -18.07 9.14
N VAL A 324 -14.81 -16.82 9.57
CA VAL A 324 -15.61 -15.71 9.03
C VAL A 324 -15.38 -15.58 7.53
N THR A 325 -14.13 -15.55 7.07
CA THR A 325 -13.83 -15.30 5.64
C THR A 325 -14.21 -16.44 4.70
N ARG A 326 -14.25 -17.70 5.17
CA ARG A 326 -14.54 -18.88 4.32
C ARG A 326 -15.93 -19.47 4.51
N ASN A 327 -16.49 -19.38 5.71
CA ASN A 327 -17.70 -20.12 6.08
C ASN A 327 -18.90 -19.19 6.33
N VAL A 328 -18.67 -17.89 6.52
CA VAL A 328 -19.73 -16.92 6.83
C VAL A 328 -19.75 -15.84 5.74
N GLY A 329 -20.80 -15.80 4.92
CA GLY A 329 -20.88 -14.81 3.84
C GLY A 329 -21.69 -15.21 2.61
N GLU A 330 -22.14 -16.47 2.49
CA GLU A 330 -23.14 -16.84 1.50
C GLU A 330 -24.54 -16.78 2.12
N PHE A 331 -25.34 -15.82 1.65
CA PHE A 331 -26.71 -15.60 2.13
C PHE A 331 -27.72 -15.96 1.04
N GLN A 332 -28.92 -16.34 1.47
CA GLN A 332 -30.06 -16.42 0.56
C GLN A 332 -31.05 -15.30 0.81
N THR A 333 -31.47 -14.66 -0.27
CA THR A 333 -32.63 -13.76 -0.26
C THR A 333 -33.91 -14.55 0.04
N ILE A 334 -34.99 -13.86 0.44
CA ILE A 334 -36.28 -14.51 0.71
C ILE A 334 -36.87 -15.25 -0.51
N ARG A 335 -36.39 -14.96 -1.71
CA ARG A 335 -36.76 -15.65 -2.96
C ARG A 335 -35.89 -16.88 -3.29
N GLY A 336 -34.89 -17.20 -2.47
CA GLY A 336 -33.96 -18.33 -2.66
C GLY A 336 -32.70 -18.01 -3.44
N ASN A 337 -32.52 -16.78 -3.94
CA ASN A 337 -31.31 -16.40 -4.67
C ASN A 337 -30.11 -16.30 -3.70
N ARG A 338 -29.00 -16.95 -4.06
CA ARG A 338 -27.71 -16.79 -3.36
C ARG A 338 -27.07 -15.45 -3.70
N VAL A 339 -26.63 -14.74 -2.68
CA VAL A 339 -25.99 -13.42 -2.79
C VAL A 339 -24.89 -13.27 -1.74
N ASP A 340 -23.92 -12.43 -2.03
CA ASP A 340 -22.85 -12.07 -1.09
C ASP A 340 -23.32 -11.04 -0.05
N GLU A 341 -24.36 -10.26 -0.37
CA GLU A 341 -24.92 -9.23 0.51
C GLU A 341 -26.42 -9.01 0.19
N ILE A 342 -27.23 -8.80 1.23
CA ILE A 342 -28.62 -8.37 1.10
C ILE A 342 -28.72 -6.93 1.60
N LYS A 343 -29.01 -5.99 0.69
CA LYS A 343 -28.97 -4.54 1.00
C LYS A 343 -30.28 -4.01 1.59
N GLU A 344 -31.39 -4.40 0.97
CA GLU A 344 -32.71 -3.87 1.32
C GLU A 344 -33.83 -4.81 0.86
N ILE A 345 -35.04 -4.56 1.39
CA ILE A 345 -36.26 -5.22 0.93
C ILE A 345 -36.74 -4.53 -0.35
N THR A 346 -36.70 -5.26 -1.46
CA THR A 346 -37.13 -4.73 -2.76
C THR A 346 -38.66 -4.82 -2.94
N PRO A 347 -39.25 -4.03 -3.85
CA PRO A 347 -40.66 -4.21 -4.22
C PRO A 347 -40.99 -5.62 -4.70
N HIS A 348 -40.04 -6.30 -5.37
CA HIS A 348 -40.22 -7.67 -5.81
C HIS A 348 -40.26 -8.68 -4.66
N ASP A 349 -39.49 -8.45 -3.59
CA ASP A 349 -39.57 -9.29 -2.40
C ASP A 349 -40.94 -9.14 -1.72
N ARG A 350 -41.48 -7.91 -1.67
CA ARG A 350 -42.82 -7.64 -1.13
C ARG A 350 -43.92 -8.33 -1.93
N SER A 351 -43.96 -8.13 -3.25
CA SER A 351 -44.97 -8.78 -4.09
C SER A 351 -44.88 -10.31 -4.04
N PHE A 352 -43.67 -10.87 -4.01
CA PHE A 352 -43.47 -12.30 -3.82
C PHE A 352 -44.03 -12.78 -2.47
N MET A 353 -43.74 -12.05 -1.39
CA MET A 353 -44.21 -12.45 -0.06
C MET A 353 -45.70 -12.24 0.15
N GLU A 354 -46.33 -11.25 -0.48
CA GLU A 354 -47.78 -11.10 -0.49
C GLU A 354 -48.48 -12.33 -1.09
N GLU A 355 -47.98 -12.82 -2.23
CA GLU A 355 -48.48 -14.05 -2.86
C GLU A 355 -48.15 -15.29 -2.01
N TYR A 356 -46.94 -15.37 -1.49
CA TYR A 356 -46.49 -16.50 -0.65
C TYR A 356 -47.34 -16.63 0.61
N VAL A 357 -47.63 -15.52 1.31
CA VAL A 357 -48.45 -15.52 2.54
C VAL A 357 -49.88 -15.96 2.26
N GLN A 358 -50.46 -15.59 1.11
CA GLN A 358 -51.82 -15.99 0.73
C GLN A 358 -51.92 -17.49 0.42
N ASN A 359 -50.85 -18.07 -0.13
CA ASN A 359 -50.80 -19.47 -0.55
C ASN A 359 -49.99 -20.36 0.42
N TYR A 360 -49.65 -19.85 1.61
CA TYR A 360 -48.74 -20.53 2.53
C TYR A 360 -49.32 -21.86 3.00
N ASN A 361 -48.56 -22.93 2.77
CA ASN A 361 -48.85 -24.26 3.27
C ASN A 361 -47.62 -24.80 4.01
N SER A 362 -47.71 -24.93 5.34
CA SER A 362 -46.58 -25.33 6.20
C SER A 362 -46.06 -26.75 5.94
N SER A 363 -46.76 -27.56 5.14
CA SER A 363 -46.28 -28.89 4.73
C SER A 363 -45.35 -28.86 3.51
N ASP A 364 -45.30 -27.75 2.76
CA ASP A 364 -44.47 -27.61 1.58
C ASP A 364 -43.20 -26.83 1.94
N ASN A 365 -42.08 -27.55 2.13
CA ASN A 365 -40.76 -26.91 2.23
C ASN A 365 -40.34 -26.39 0.86
N THR A 366 -40.87 -25.23 0.49
CA THR A 366 -40.69 -24.62 -0.83
C THR A 366 -39.27 -24.12 -1.09
N GLY A 367 -38.39 -24.14 -0.08
CA GLY A 367 -37.02 -23.60 -0.18
C GLY A 367 -36.98 -22.09 -0.48
N ARG A 368 -38.08 -21.37 -0.19
CA ARG A 368 -38.26 -19.93 -0.39
C ARG A 368 -39.22 -19.36 0.67
N GLY A 369 -39.40 -18.05 0.67
CA GLY A 369 -40.32 -17.35 1.55
C GLY A 369 -39.89 -17.38 3.00
N TYR A 370 -40.88 -17.43 3.89
CA TYR A 370 -40.65 -17.37 5.33
C TYR A 370 -39.91 -18.60 5.88
N ASP A 371 -40.18 -19.80 5.35
CA ASP A 371 -39.48 -21.01 5.81
C ASP A 371 -37.97 -20.93 5.51
N LEU A 372 -37.59 -20.41 4.34
CA LEU A 372 -36.19 -20.16 4.01
C LEU A 372 -35.56 -19.09 4.92
N LEU A 373 -36.30 -18.01 5.22
CA LEU A 373 -35.84 -17.00 6.15
C LEU A 373 -35.50 -17.62 7.52
N GLN A 374 -36.37 -18.48 8.05
CA GLN A 374 -36.11 -19.17 9.33
C GLN A 374 -34.89 -20.11 9.22
N GLN A 375 -34.75 -20.86 8.12
CA GLN A 375 -33.58 -21.72 7.89
C GLN A 375 -32.27 -20.92 7.85
N GLU A 376 -32.24 -19.77 7.18
CA GLU A 376 -31.04 -18.92 7.12
C GLU A 376 -30.74 -18.26 8.49
N VAL A 377 -31.77 -17.87 9.24
CA VAL A 377 -31.62 -17.36 10.62
C VAL A 377 -31.03 -18.43 11.55
N GLU A 378 -31.53 -19.67 11.48
CA GLU A 378 -31.01 -20.81 12.24
C GLU A 378 -29.57 -21.17 11.84
N LYS A 379 -29.27 -21.14 10.54
CA LYS A 379 -27.92 -21.34 10.01
C LYS A 379 -26.95 -20.30 10.58
N ILE A 380 -27.27 -19.01 10.54
CA ILE A 380 -26.42 -17.97 11.12
C ILE A 380 -26.28 -18.17 12.63
N ALA A 381 -27.36 -18.48 13.35
CA ALA A 381 -27.31 -18.76 14.78
C ALA A 381 -26.34 -19.91 15.10
N SER A 382 -26.38 -20.99 14.31
CA SER A 382 -25.48 -22.14 14.43
C SER A 382 -24.03 -21.75 14.17
N GLN A 383 -23.75 -21.01 13.10
CA GLN A 383 -22.41 -20.53 12.77
C GLN A 383 -21.82 -19.63 13.87
N LEU A 384 -22.64 -18.73 14.44
CA LEU A 384 -22.22 -17.88 15.56
C LEU A 384 -21.98 -18.67 16.86
N ASN A 385 -22.66 -19.81 17.05
CA ASN A 385 -22.39 -20.72 18.17
C ASN A 385 -21.10 -21.51 17.97
N GLU A 386 -20.80 -21.92 16.73
CA GLU A 386 -19.57 -22.62 16.38
C GLU A 386 -18.33 -21.73 16.55
N ILE A 387 -18.43 -20.45 16.21
CA ILE A 387 -17.29 -19.53 16.26
C ILE A 387 -17.02 -18.98 17.66
N LYS A 388 -18.05 -18.88 18.51
CA LYS A 388 -17.98 -18.30 19.86
C LYS A 388 -16.80 -18.83 20.72
N PRO A 389 -16.52 -20.15 20.77
CA PRO A 389 -15.40 -20.68 21.56
C PRO A 389 -14.03 -20.10 21.21
N TYR A 390 -13.82 -19.65 19.97
CA TYR A 390 -12.54 -19.06 19.55
C TYR A 390 -12.35 -17.63 20.05
N VAL A 391 -13.43 -16.92 20.36
CA VAL A 391 -13.36 -15.50 20.69
C VAL A 391 -13.78 -15.15 22.10
N ASN A 392 -14.14 -16.14 22.94
CA ASN A 392 -14.62 -15.92 24.30
C ASN A 392 -13.71 -15.05 25.18
N ASP A 393 -12.40 -15.05 24.92
CA ASP A 393 -11.42 -14.28 25.68
C ASP A 393 -11.16 -12.87 25.10
N TYR A 394 -11.94 -12.45 24.09
CA TYR A 394 -11.75 -11.20 23.34
C TYR A 394 -13.03 -10.38 23.29
N ASP A 395 -13.14 -9.39 24.18
CA ASP A 395 -14.36 -8.61 24.41
C ASP A 395 -14.92 -7.94 23.14
N SER A 396 -14.06 -7.34 22.32
CA SER A 396 -14.48 -6.66 21.08
C SER A 396 -15.12 -7.61 20.06
N LEU A 397 -14.58 -8.83 19.92
CA LEU A 397 -15.13 -9.86 19.04
C LEU A 397 -16.40 -10.50 19.64
N MET A 398 -16.45 -10.64 20.97
CA MET A 398 -17.65 -11.10 21.68
C MET A 398 -18.80 -10.11 21.55
N LEU A 399 -18.52 -8.81 21.59
CA LEU A 399 -19.51 -7.76 21.35
C LEU A 399 -20.12 -7.90 19.95
N TRP A 400 -19.29 -8.09 18.91
CA TRP A 400 -19.76 -8.35 17.55
C TRP A 400 -20.65 -9.61 17.46
N ILE A 401 -20.26 -10.72 18.14
CA ILE A 401 -21.11 -11.92 18.21
C ILE A 401 -22.45 -11.60 18.87
N HIS A 402 -22.44 -10.88 19.98
CA HIS A 402 -23.64 -10.55 20.73
C HIS A 402 -24.59 -9.65 19.94
N GLU A 403 -24.05 -8.63 19.26
CA GLU A 403 -24.83 -7.75 18.38
C GLU A 403 -25.46 -8.55 17.23
N THR A 404 -24.67 -9.37 16.53
CA THR A 404 -25.17 -10.20 15.43
C THR A 404 -26.25 -11.17 15.90
N LYS A 405 -26.05 -11.82 17.06
CA LYS A 405 -27.07 -12.67 17.69
C LYS A 405 -28.33 -11.89 18.08
N GLY A 406 -28.20 -10.63 18.49
CA GLY A 406 -29.32 -9.75 18.74
C GLY A 406 -30.23 -9.61 17.51
N TYR A 407 -29.64 -9.36 16.34
CA TYR A 407 -30.37 -9.29 15.07
C TYR A 407 -31.00 -10.63 14.69
N VAL A 408 -30.26 -11.73 14.80
CA VAL A 408 -30.74 -13.10 14.53
C VAL A 408 -31.92 -13.48 15.42
N ASN A 409 -31.81 -13.23 16.74
CA ASN A 409 -32.88 -13.50 17.69
C ASN A 409 -34.11 -12.62 17.43
N LYS A 410 -33.90 -11.36 17.03
CA LYS A 410 -35.00 -10.48 16.63
C LYS A 410 -35.70 -11.03 15.38
N ALA A 411 -34.94 -11.50 14.38
CA ALA A 411 -35.49 -12.10 13.17
C ALA A 411 -36.34 -13.36 13.46
N SER A 412 -35.89 -14.23 14.36
CA SER A 412 -36.61 -15.47 14.70
C SER A 412 -37.89 -15.25 15.52
N THR A 413 -38.05 -14.09 16.17
CA THR A 413 -39.25 -13.80 16.97
C THR A 413 -40.47 -13.35 16.14
N TYR A 414 -40.26 -12.91 14.91
CA TYR A 414 -41.33 -12.39 14.07
C TYR A 414 -42.04 -13.51 13.30
N SER A 415 -43.37 -13.48 13.32
CA SER A 415 -44.20 -14.46 12.60
C SER A 415 -44.25 -14.23 11.08
N LEU A 416 -44.84 -15.17 10.34
CA LEU A 416 -45.12 -15.03 8.90
C LEU A 416 -45.84 -13.73 8.53
N ARG A 417 -46.76 -13.26 9.37
CA ARG A 417 -47.50 -12.01 9.13
C ARG A 417 -46.64 -10.76 9.35
N GLU A 418 -45.51 -10.91 10.02
CA GLU A 418 -44.53 -9.86 10.31
C GLU A 418 -43.21 -10.10 9.58
N TRP A 419 -43.26 -10.84 8.46
CA TRP A 419 -42.07 -11.27 7.72
C TRP A 419 -41.16 -10.11 7.34
N GLU A 420 -41.70 -8.92 7.04
CA GLU A 420 -40.89 -7.74 6.70
C GLU A 420 -39.94 -7.37 7.84
N LYS A 421 -40.44 -7.33 9.08
CA LYS A 421 -39.61 -7.03 10.27
C LYS A 421 -38.58 -8.12 10.53
N GLY A 422 -38.98 -9.38 10.32
CA GLY A 422 -38.06 -10.54 10.39
C GLY A 422 -36.94 -10.43 9.37
N TYR A 423 -37.29 -10.08 8.13
CA TYR A 423 -36.36 -9.96 7.03
C TYR A 423 -35.45 -8.73 7.18
N GLU A 424 -35.95 -7.61 7.70
CA GLU A 424 -35.13 -6.45 8.08
C GLU A 424 -34.08 -6.81 9.14
N ALA A 425 -34.47 -7.54 10.19
CA ALA A 425 -33.53 -7.98 11.22
C ALA A 425 -32.50 -8.97 10.66
N TYR A 426 -32.91 -9.88 9.77
CA TYR A 426 -31.99 -10.76 9.06
C TYR A 426 -31.00 -9.97 8.18
N ILE A 427 -31.47 -8.95 7.44
CA ILE A 427 -30.60 -8.05 6.67
C ILE A 427 -29.53 -7.40 7.56
N GLN A 428 -29.91 -6.90 8.75
CA GLN A 428 -28.92 -6.34 9.70
C GLN A 428 -27.90 -7.37 10.17
N ALA A 429 -28.34 -8.61 10.45
CA ALA A 429 -27.41 -9.70 10.79
C ALA A 429 -26.42 -9.97 9.65
N THR A 430 -26.91 -10.06 8.40
CA THR A 430 -26.05 -10.28 7.23
C THR A 430 -25.07 -9.13 7.01
N LYS A 431 -25.53 -7.89 7.20
CA LYS A 431 -24.70 -6.70 7.08
C LYS A 431 -23.54 -6.71 8.09
N ASN A 432 -23.83 -6.99 9.36
CA ASN A 432 -22.80 -7.03 10.41
C ASN A 432 -21.75 -8.14 10.17
N ILE A 433 -22.16 -9.24 9.53
CA ILE A 433 -21.25 -10.31 9.12
C ILE A 433 -20.36 -9.86 7.95
N VAL A 434 -20.94 -9.22 6.94
CA VAL A 434 -20.21 -8.68 5.78
C VAL A 434 -19.18 -7.66 6.24
N GLU A 435 -19.56 -6.73 7.11
CA GLU A 435 -18.66 -5.70 7.65
C GLU A 435 -17.46 -6.32 8.41
N MET A 436 -17.67 -7.39 9.19
CA MET A 436 -16.57 -8.12 9.83
C MET A 436 -15.68 -8.87 8.82
N ASN A 437 -16.27 -9.50 7.80
CA ASN A 437 -15.51 -10.17 6.75
C ASN A 437 -14.62 -9.19 5.98
N ASP A 438 -15.18 -8.04 5.60
CA ASP A 438 -14.43 -6.97 4.93
C ASP A 438 -13.34 -6.41 5.84
N THR A 439 -13.63 -6.17 7.13
CA THR A 439 -12.63 -5.75 8.12
C THR A 439 -11.47 -6.75 8.21
N ILE A 440 -11.75 -8.05 8.26
CA ILE A 440 -10.72 -9.09 8.27
C ILE A 440 -9.88 -9.07 6.99
N ARG A 441 -10.51 -8.92 5.81
CA ARG A 441 -9.81 -8.85 4.52
C ARG A 441 -8.90 -7.64 4.45
N MET A 442 -9.34 -6.50 4.96
CA MET A 442 -8.55 -5.28 5.03
C MET A 442 -7.33 -5.44 5.94
N VAL A 443 -7.50 -6.05 7.12
CA VAL A 443 -6.40 -6.39 8.03
C VAL A 443 -5.38 -7.31 7.34
N GLN A 444 -5.85 -8.33 6.61
CA GLN A 444 -4.98 -9.24 5.87
C GLN A 444 -4.19 -8.52 4.77
N GLU A 445 -4.84 -7.65 4.01
CA GLU A 445 -4.19 -6.90 2.94
C GLU A 445 -3.16 -5.92 3.48
N ARG A 446 -3.48 -5.25 4.59
CA ARG A 446 -2.51 -4.41 5.30
C ARG A 446 -1.28 -5.19 5.74
N ASN A 447 -1.44 -6.35 6.38
CA ASN A 447 -0.30 -7.16 6.82
C ASN A 447 0.61 -7.54 5.65
N LYS A 448 0.04 -7.82 4.47
CA LYS A 448 0.82 -8.10 3.26
C LYS A 448 1.56 -6.86 2.75
N LEU A 449 0.88 -5.71 2.68
CA LEU A 449 1.49 -4.47 2.22
C LEU A 449 2.64 -4.03 3.12
N GLU A 450 2.46 -4.11 4.44
CA GLU A 450 3.53 -3.81 5.41
C GLU A 450 4.70 -4.78 5.31
N ALA A 451 4.44 -6.08 5.06
CA ALA A 451 5.51 -7.04 4.83
C ALA A 451 6.29 -6.77 3.53
N LEU A 452 5.64 -6.24 2.49
CA LEU A 452 6.28 -5.78 1.25
C LEU A 452 7.01 -4.43 1.39
N MET A 453 6.96 -3.82 2.57
CA MET A 453 7.62 -2.54 2.87
C MET A 453 8.78 -2.69 3.87
N ARG A 454 8.92 -3.85 4.49
CA ARG A 454 10.05 -4.24 5.35
C ARG A 454 11.11 -4.92 4.51
#